data_AF-A0A6N8NJJ7-F1
#
_entry.id   AF-A0A6N8NJJ7-F1
#
_cell.length_a   1.000
_cell.length_b   1.000
_cell.length_c   1.000
_cell.angle_alpha   90.00
_cell.angle_beta   90.00
_cell.angle_gamma   90.00
#
_symmetry.space_group_name_H-M   'P 1'
#
loop_
_entity.id
_entity.type
_entity.pdbx_description
1 polymer ?
#
loop_
_entity_poly.entity_id
_entity_poly.type
_entity_poly.pdbx_seq_one_letter_code
_entity_poly.pdbx_strand_id
1 'polypeptide(L)'
;ELDCGVLMVSHDLHLVMAKTDEVLCLNHHICCSGTPEVVSLHPEFISMFGPRGAEQLGIYRHHHNHRHDLQGRIVLRRGNDRS
;
A
#
# COMPACT_ATOMS: atom_id res chain seq x y z
N GLU A 1 -27.58 -12.35 4.28
CA GLU A 1 -26.15 -12.01 4.39
C GLU A 1 -25.72 -12.36 5.81
N LEU A 2 -24.58 -13.02 6.01
CA LEU A 2 -24.09 -13.36 7.35
C LEU A 2 -23.35 -12.12 7.89
N ASP A 3 -23.83 -11.53 8.97
CA ASP A 3 -23.21 -10.39 9.66
C ASP A 3 -21.98 -10.86 10.45
N CYS A 4 -20.95 -11.30 9.72
CA CYS A 4 -19.75 -11.90 10.28
C CYS A 4 -18.50 -11.14 9.86
N GLY A 5 -17.66 -10.80 10.84
CA GLY A 5 -16.29 -10.35 10.60
C GLY A 5 -15.34 -11.53 10.45
N VAL A 6 -14.39 -11.43 9.53
CA VAL A 6 -13.30 -12.41 9.36
C VAL A 6 -12.00 -11.80 9.86
N LEU A 7 -11.38 -12.44 10.84
CA LEU A 7 -10.04 -12.08 11.29
C LEU A 7 -9.01 -13.03 10.65
N MET A 8 -8.04 -12.45 9.95
CA MET A 8 -6.92 -13.18 9.34
C MET A 8 -5.61 -12.82 10.04
N VAL A 9 -4.76 -13.82 10.29
CA VAL A 9 -3.37 -13.62 10.72
C VAL A 9 -2.46 -14.18 9.64
N SER A 10 -1.57 -13.34 9.11
CA SER A 10 -0.64 -13.71 8.05
C SER A 10 0.74 -13.12 8.32
N HIS A 11 1.76 -13.80 7.81
CA HIS A 11 3.15 -13.31 7.77
C HIS A 11 3.47 -12.62 6.43
N ASP A 12 2.63 -12.81 5.41
CA ASP A 12 2.76 -12.14 4.12
C ASP A 12 1.99 -10.83 4.14
N LEU A 13 2.73 -9.73 4.16
CA LEU A 13 2.19 -8.39 4.17
C LEU A 13 1.52 -8.02 2.85
N HIS A 14 1.93 -8.56 1.70
CA HIS A 14 1.23 -8.30 0.44
C HIS A 14 -0.19 -8.86 0.48
N LEU A 15 -0.37 -10.04 1.08
CA LEU A 15 -1.69 -10.64 1.26
C LEU A 15 -2.55 -9.81 2.20
N VAL A 16 -2.00 -9.42 3.36
CA VAL A 16 -2.70 -8.55 4.33
C VAL A 16 -3.14 -7.27 3.64
N MET A 17 -2.20 -6.52 3.06
CA MET A 17 -2.48 -5.22 2.46
C MET A 17 -3.44 -5.29 1.26
N ALA A 18 -3.54 -6.43 0.57
CA ALA A 18 -4.40 -6.58 -0.60
C ALA A 18 -5.80 -7.17 -0.32
N LYS A 19 -6.01 -7.82 0.83
CA LYS A 19 -7.22 -8.64 1.08
C LYS A 19 -7.94 -8.30 2.38
N THR A 20 -7.48 -7.32 3.14
CA THR A 20 -8.13 -6.88 4.38
C THR A 20 -8.62 -5.44 4.25
N ASP A 21 -9.80 -5.17 4.79
CA ASP A 21 -10.31 -3.80 4.91
C ASP A 21 -9.60 -3.02 6.02
N GLU A 22 -9.27 -3.70 7.12
CA GLU A 22 -8.59 -3.15 8.29
C GLU A 22 -7.40 -4.03 8.70
N VAL A 23 -6.31 -3.39 9.13
CA VAL A 23 -5.06 -4.03 9.55
C VAL A 23 -4.78 -3.69 11.00
N LEU A 24 -4.36 -4.70 11.77
CA LEU A 24 -3.89 -4.56 13.15
C LEU A 24 -2.44 -5.03 13.22
N CYS A 25 -1.53 -4.14 13.61
CA CYS A 25 -0.13 -4.50 13.79
C CYS A 25 0.18 -4.88 15.24
N LEU A 26 0.84 -6.02 15.43
CA LEU A 26 1.15 -6.58 16.74
C LEU A 26 2.67 -6.70 16.92
N ASN A 27 3.19 -6.06 17.97
CA ASN A 27 4.56 -6.21 18.45
C ASN A 27 4.58 -6.22 19.99
N HIS A 28 4.22 -7.36 20.60
CA HIS A 28 3.89 -7.52 22.03
C HIS A 28 2.73 -6.65 22.56
N HIS A 29 2.30 -5.65 21.81
CA HIS A 29 1.12 -4.81 21.98
C HIS A 29 0.57 -4.44 20.59
N ILE A 30 -0.64 -3.88 20.54
CA ILE A 30 -1.16 -3.26 19.31
C ILE A 30 -0.40 -1.96 19.09
N CYS A 31 0.47 -1.91 18.08
CA CYS A 31 1.32 -0.75 17.82
C CYS A 31 0.68 0.24 16.83
N CYS A 32 -0.16 -0.23 15.91
CA CYS A 32 -0.99 0.60 15.05
C CYS A 32 -2.17 -0.18 14.47
N SER A 33 -3.17 0.56 13.95
CA SER A 33 -4.39 0.01 13.37
C SER A 33 -4.98 0.96 12.33
N GLY A 34 -5.64 0.42 11.31
CA GLY A 34 -6.36 1.19 10.29
C GLY A 34 -6.37 0.49 8.94
N THR A 35 -6.80 1.20 7.90
CA THR A 35 -6.71 0.68 6.53
C THR A 35 -5.25 0.42 6.11
N PRO A 36 -5.00 -0.47 5.15
CA PRO A 36 -3.67 -0.71 4.59
C PRO A 36 -2.90 0.57 4.22
N GLU A 37 -3.58 1.56 3.64
CA GLU A 37 -3.03 2.87 3.27
C GLU A 37 -2.42 3.58 4.49
N VAL A 38 -3.20 3.67 5.56
CA VAL A 38 -2.86 4.44 6.75
C VAL A 38 -1.74 3.72 7.53
N VAL A 39 -1.87 2.40 7.68
CA VAL A 39 -0.90 1.59 8.42
C VAL A 39 0.47 1.60 7.74
N SER A 40 0.52 1.57 6.40
CA SER A 40 1.79 1.59 5.66
C SER A 40 2.63 2.86 5.90
N LEU A 41 1.97 3.97 6.26
CA LEU A 41 2.60 5.26 6.55
C LEU A 41 2.88 5.47 8.04
N HIS A 42 2.45 4.54 8.91
CA HIS A 42 2.57 4.69 10.36
C HIS A 42 4.04 4.55 10.81
N PRO A 43 4.55 5.43 11.68
CA PRO A 43 5.96 5.40 12.08
C PRO A 43 6.40 4.06 12.72
N GLU A 44 5.52 3.41 13.46
CA GLU A 44 5.70 2.10 14.09
C GLU A 44 5.74 0.98 13.06
N PHE A 45 4.96 1.08 11.98
CA PHE A 45 5.04 0.14 10.87
C PHE A 45 6.38 0.30 10.14
N ILE A 46 6.77 1.54 9.84
CA ILE A 46 8.04 1.87 9.21
C ILE A 46 9.23 1.45 10.08
N SER A 47 9.14 1.56 11.41
CA SER A 47 10.22 1.16 12.31
C SER A 47 10.42 -0.35 12.36
N MET A 48 9.36 -1.14 12.18
CA MET A 48 9.42 -2.61 12.13
C MET A 48 9.92 -3.14 10.78
N PHE A 49 9.43 -2.58 9.66
CA PHE A 49 9.70 -3.11 8.31
C PHE A 49 10.68 -2.28 7.48
N GLY A 50 11.11 -1.14 8.01
CA GLY A 50 11.94 -0.16 7.32
C GLY A 50 11.18 0.62 6.23
N PRO A 51 11.76 1.74 5.76
CA PRO A 51 11.13 2.58 4.72
C PRO A 51 10.96 1.83 3.40
N ARG A 52 11.85 0.88 3.07
CA ARG A 52 11.72 0.03 1.88
C ARG A 52 10.57 -0.97 1.99
N GLY A 53 10.34 -1.53 3.18
CA GLY A 53 9.19 -2.40 3.43
C GLY A 53 7.89 -1.61 3.32
N ALA A 54 7.83 -0.41 3.91
CA ALA A 54 6.69 0.48 3.79
C ALA A 54 6.38 0.92 2.35
N GLU A 55 7.41 1.21 1.53
CA GLU A 55 7.22 1.56 0.11
C GLU A 55 6.87 0.36 -0.77
N GLN A 56 7.46 -0.82 -0.54
CA GLN A 56 7.19 -2.03 -1.34
C GLN A 56 5.85 -2.69 -0.99
N LEU A 57 5.39 -2.52 0.25
CA LEU A 57 4.12 -3.07 0.77
C LEU A 57 3.00 -2.03 0.79
N GLY A 58 3.33 -0.75 0.58
CA GLY A 58 2.45 0.41 0.63
C GLY A 58 1.51 0.47 -0.55
N ILE A 59 0.63 -0.52 -0.63
CA ILE A 59 -0.37 -0.74 -1.67
C ILE A 59 0.30 -0.90 -3.02
N TYR A 60 -0.19 -1.83 -3.81
CA TYR A 60 0.06 -1.81 -5.23
C TYR A 60 -0.67 -0.60 -5.85
N ARG A 61 -0.27 0.62 -5.49
CA ARG A 61 -0.48 1.79 -6.31
C ARG A 61 0.48 1.56 -7.44
N HIS A 62 -0.03 1.00 -8.53
CA HIS A 62 0.51 1.43 -9.79
C HIS A 62 0.36 2.95 -9.85
N HIS A 63 1.38 3.67 -9.37
CA HIS A 63 1.53 5.07 -9.64
C HIS A 63 2.00 5.15 -11.08
N HIS A 64 1.08 4.92 -12.02
CA HIS A 64 1.29 5.18 -13.43
C HIS A 64 1.38 6.71 -13.56
N ASN A 65 2.58 7.25 -13.37
CA ASN A 65 2.96 8.60 -13.81
C ASN A 65 3.04 8.69 -15.35
N HIS A 66 2.48 7.72 -16.07
CA HIS A 66 2.41 7.64 -17.50
C HIS A 66 0.97 7.45 -17.95
N ARG A 67 0.54 8.27 -18.90
CA ARG A 67 -0.68 8.00 -19.66
C ARG A 67 -0.35 7.00 -20.76
N HIS A 68 -1.19 5.98 -20.91
CA HIS A 68 -1.15 5.09 -22.06
C HIS A 68 -1.98 5.68 -23.20
N ASP A 69 -1.51 5.57 -24.44
CA ASP A 69 -2.36 5.78 -25.61
C ASP A 69 -3.36 4.61 -25.80
N LEU A 70 -4.26 4.71 -26.78
CA LEU A 70 -5.24 3.66 -27.11
C LEU A 70 -4.58 2.34 -27.59
N GLN A 71 -3.26 2.33 -27.76
CA GLN A 71 -2.44 1.18 -28.12
C GLN A 71 -1.56 0.70 -26.96
N GLY A 72 -1.72 1.25 -25.75
CA GLY A 72 -1.01 0.81 -24.55
C GLY A 72 0.42 1.36 -24.39
N ARG A 73 0.86 2.36 -25.16
CA ARG A 73 2.22 2.90 -25.08
C ARG A 73 2.33 4.04 -24.08
N ILE A 74 3.43 4.08 -23.31
CA ILE A 74 3.74 5.11 -22.31
C ILE A 74 4.06 6.45 -22.99
N VAL A 75 3.28 7.49 -22.68
CA VAL A 75 3.49 8.86 -23.20
C VAL A 75 4.12 9.73 -22.12
N LEU A 76 5.42 10.07 -22.26
CA LEU A 76 6.10 11.04 -21.40
C LEU A 76 5.77 12.46 -21.86
N ARG A 77 5.29 13.32 -20.95
CA ARG A 77 4.99 14.72 -21.26
C ARG A 77 6.29 15.48 -21.47
N ARG A 78 6.71 15.67 -22.74
CA ARG A 78 7.87 16.50 -23.10
C ARG A 78 7.62 17.92 -22.59
N GLY A 79 8.43 18.36 -21.62
CA GLY A 79 8.50 19.74 -21.18
C GLY A 79 8.77 20.65 -22.38
N ASN A 80 7.97 21.69 -22.50
CA ASN A 80 8.09 22.71 -23.54
C ASN A 80 9.24 23.65 -23.15
N ASP A 81 10.46 23.35 -23.63
CA ASP A 81 11.56 24.33 -23.67
C ASP A 81 11.18 25.46 -24.64
N ARG A 82 10.60 26.54 -24.10
CA ARG A 82 10.58 27.86 -24.73
C ARG A 82 10.57 28.96 -23.66
N SER A 83 11.76 29.43 -23.31
CA SER A 83 12.20 30.79 -23.64
C SER A 83 13.70 30.92 -23.50
#